data_AF-A0A2X2SYI9-F1
#
_entry.id   AF-A0A2X2SYI9-F1
#
_cell.length_a   1.000
_cell.length_b   1.000
_cell.length_c   1.000
_cell.angle_alpha   90.00
_cell.angle_beta   90.00
_cell.angle_gamma   90.00
#
_symmetry.space_group_name_H-M   'P 1'
#
loop_
_entity.id
_entity.type
_entity.pdbx_description
1 polymer ?
#
loop_
_entity_poly.entity_id
_entity_poly.type
_entity_poly.pdbx_seq_one_letter_code
_entity_poly.pdbx_strand_id
1 'polypeptide(L)'
;MSWERQKSTISTKPEEPSFLLWMMLGVFALVGCVLLFVLHANKLAGPLQTFNLWVVTACPAVVWFFFVCLRGWLYNNAFDRHEFEANEAEYAQQQWDGVVWTQYRSIT
;
A
#
# COMPACT_ATOMS: atom_id res chain seq x y z
N MET A 1 38.80 20.73 -10.02
CA MET A 1 37.95 20.83 -8.82
C MET A 1 37.11 19.57 -8.78
N SER A 2 37.40 18.63 -7.87
CA SER A 2 36.57 17.43 -7.69
C SER A 2 35.50 17.77 -6.65
N TRP A 3 34.33 18.18 -7.12
CA TRP A 3 33.16 18.37 -6.27
C TRP A 3 32.34 17.08 -6.33
N GLU A 4 32.67 16.12 -5.47
CA GLU A 4 31.90 14.90 -5.29
C GLU A 4 30.58 15.26 -4.60
N ARG A 5 29.46 15.12 -5.32
CA ARG A 5 28.14 15.47 -4.78
C ARG A 5 27.67 14.38 -3.82
N GLN A 6 27.29 14.78 -2.61
CA GLN A 6 26.69 13.89 -1.63
C GLN A 6 25.30 13.45 -2.13
N LYS A 7 25.14 12.15 -2.46
CA LYS A 7 23.87 11.58 -2.91
C LYS A 7 22.76 11.89 -1.91
N SER A 8 21.61 12.34 -2.41
CA SER A 8 20.45 12.65 -1.58
C SER A 8 20.03 11.42 -0.78
N THR A 9 19.55 11.66 0.44
CA THR A 9 18.99 10.62 1.30
C THR A 9 17.70 10.12 0.66
N ILE A 10 17.79 9.01 -0.07
CA ILE A 10 16.63 8.28 -0.57
C ILE A 10 15.93 7.70 0.65
N SER A 11 14.59 7.81 0.71
CA SER A 11 13.78 7.17 1.74
C SER A 11 14.11 5.67 1.85
N THR A 12 13.70 4.99 2.92
CA THR A 12 13.90 3.53 3.05
C THR A 12 12.77 2.77 2.37
N LYS A 13 13.13 1.80 1.49
CA LYS A 13 12.16 0.97 0.74
C LYS A 13 11.07 0.48 1.72
N PRO A 14 9.78 0.74 1.45
CA PRO A 14 8.72 0.35 2.36
C PRO A 14 8.75 -1.16 2.56
N GLU A 15 8.75 -1.57 3.84
CA GLU A 15 8.81 -2.99 4.20
C GLU A 15 7.58 -3.72 3.66
N GLU A 16 7.81 -4.85 2.99
CA GLU A 16 6.77 -5.56 2.25
C GLU A 16 5.69 -6.05 3.22
N PRO A 17 4.49 -5.47 3.15
CA PRO A 17 3.46 -5.80 4.12
C PRO A 17 3.03 -7.26 3.90
N SER A 18 3.12 -8.13 4.92
CA SER A 18 2.82 -9.56 4.82
C SER A 18 1.44 -9.90 4.22
N PHE A 19 1.42 -10.18 2.91
CA PHE A 19 0.18 -10.41 2.15
C PHE A 19 -0.58 -11.66 2.63
N LEU A 20 0.14 -12.74 2.94
CA LEU A 20 -0.41 -14.02 3.36
C LEU A 20 -1.23 -13.92 4.67
N LEU A 21 -0.75 -13.18 5.66
CA LEU A 21 -1.47 -12.99 6.92
C LEU A 21 -2.80 -12.27 6.71
N TRP A 22 -2.87 -11.34 5.75
CA TRP A 22 -4.10 -10.64 5.41
C TRP A 22 -5.09 -11.48 4.60
N MET A 23 -4.59 -12.36 3.73
CA MET A 23 -5.42 -13.39 3.10
C MET A 23 -6.03 -14.33 4.13
N MET A 24 -5.25 -14.77 5.13
CA MET A 24 -5.77 -15.61 6.22
C MET A 24 -6.89 -14.91 6.98
N LEU A 25 -6.74 -13.62 7.31
CA LEU A 25 -7.80 -12.80 7.90
C LEU A 25 -9.06 -12.75 7.01
N GLY A 26 -8.89 -12.72 5.69
CA GLY A 26 -10.00 -12.78 4.73
C GLY A 26 -10.76 -14.09 4.79
N VAL A 27 -10.04 -15.21 4.89
CA VAL A 27 -10.66 -16.54 5.10
C VAL A 27 -11.44 -16.57 6.41
N PHE A 28 -10.87 -16.03 7.50
CA PHE A 28 -11.59 -15.91 8.77
C PHE A 28 -12.84 -15.03 8.66
N ALA A 29 -12.77 -13.91 7.94
CA ALA A 29 -13.91 -13.03 7.69
C ALA A 29 -15.00 -13.76 6.91
N LEU A 30 -14.65 -14.54 5.88
CA LEU A 30 -15.61 -15.35 5.12
C LEU A 30 -16.28 -16.42 5.99
N VAL A 31 -15.52 -17.14 6.81
CA VAL A 31 -16.08 -18.10 7.77
C VAL A 31 -17.04 -17.39 8.73
N GLY A 32 -16.69 -16.20 9.22
CA GLY A 32 -17.57 -15.37 10.05
C GLY A 32 -18.87 -14.98 9.33
N CYS A 33 -18.80 -14.61 8.05
CA CYS A 33 -19.98 -14.29 7.24
C CYS A 33 -20.93 -15.49 7.12
N VAL A 34 -20.39 -16.68 6.82
CA VAL A 34 -21.17 -17.92 6.72
C VAL A 34 -21.79 -18.28 8.08
N LEU A 35 -21.03 -18.17 9.16
CA LEU A 35 -21.52 -18.46 10.51
C LEU A 35 -22.66 -17.52 10.90
N LEU A 36 -22.50 -16.21 10.66
CA LEU A 36 -23.56 -15.22 10.90
C LEU A 36 -24.79 -15.49 10.03
N PHE A 37 -24.60 -15.94 8.79
CA PHE A 37 -25.70 -16.27 7.90
C PHE A 37 -26.51 -17.45 8.45
N VAL A 38 -25.83 -18.52 8.85
CA VAL A 38 -26.49 -19.69 9.45
C VAL A 38 -27.20 -19.30 10.74
N LEU A 39 -26.55 -18.52 11.62
CA LEU A 39 -27.13 -18.08 12.89
C LEU A 39 -28.39 -17.24 12.67
N HIS A 40 -28.35 -16.30 11.73
CA HIS A 40 -29.47 -15.42 11.41
C HIS A 40 -30.59 -16.18 10.70
N ALA A 41 -30.28 -17.06 9.74
CA ALA A 41 -31.28 -17.91 9.07
C ALA A 41 -32.02 -18.82 10.05
N ASN A 42 -31.35 -19.34 11.09
CA ASN A 42 -31.94 -20.19 12.13
C ASN A 42 -32.65 -19.40 13.24
N LYS A 43 -32.75 -18.07 13.14
CA LYS A 43 -33.31 -17.20 14.19
C LYS A 43 -32.60 -17.26 15.55
N LEU A 44 -31.33 -17.64 15.54
CA LEU A 44 -30.48 -17.75 16.73
C LEU A 44 -29.59 -16.51 16.93
N ALA A 45 -29.73 -15.47 16.09
CA ALA A 45 -28.88 -14.29 16.13
C ALA A 45 -29.33 -13.21 17.13
N GLY A 46 -30.42 -13.45 17.87
CA GLY A 46 -30.88 -12.60 18.96
C GLY A 46 -31.11 -11.14 18.52
N PRO A 47 -30.38 -10.15 19.05
CA PRO A 47 -30.54 -8.74 18.66
C PRO A 47 -30.18 -8.46 17.19
N LEU A 48 -29.30 -9.26 16.58
CA LEU A 48 -28.94 -9.07 15.17
C LEU A 48 -30.08 -9.46 14.22
N GLN A 49 -31.09 -10.16 14.72
CA GLN A 49 -32.29 -10.53 13.99
C GLN A 49 -33.12 -9.31 13.54
N THR A 50 -32.99 -8.18 14.26
CA THR A 50 -33.69 -6.92 13.95
C THR A 50 -33.16 -6.25 12.69
N PHE A 51 -31.91 -6.56 12.30
CA PHE A 51 -31.28 -6.03 11.11
C PHE A 51 -31.47 -6.97 9.91
N ASN A 52 -31.36 -6.39 8.71
CA ASN A 52 -31.45 -7.16 7.47
C ASN A 52 -30.33 -8.23 7.42
N LEU A 53 -30.71 -9.47 7.09
CA LEU A 53 -29.80 -10.62 6.96
C LEU A 53 -28.56 -10.27 6.14
N TRP A 54 -28.75 -9.65 4.97
CA TRP A 54 -27.66 -9.30 4.06
C TRP A 54 -26.69 -8.29 4.66
N VAL A 55 -27.20 -7.34 5.45
CA VAL A 55 -26.36 -6.33 6.10
C VAL A 55 -25.52 -6.97 7.19
N VAL A 56 -26.11 -7.85 8.00
CA VAL A 56 -25.41 -8.53 9.10
C VAL A 56 -24.31 -9.45 8.57
N THR A 57 -24.59 -10.19 7.50
CA THR A 57 -23.67 -11.21 6.98
C THR A 57 -22.62 -10.63 6.03
N ALA A 58 -22.92 -9.54 5.31
CA ALA A 58 -21.95 -8.89 4.44
C ALA A 58 -20.99 -7.97 5.22
N CYS A 59 -21.38 -7.49 6.41
CA CYS A 59 -20.59 -6.52 7.18
C CYS A 59 -19.12 -6.98 7.40
N PRO A 60 -18.83 -8.21 7.87
CA PRO A 60 -17.44 -8.64 8.09
C PRO A 60 -16.61 -8.66 6.80
N ALA A 61 -17.21 -9.08 5.67
CA ALA A 61 -16.54 -9.10 4.38
C ALA A 61 -16.25 -7.69 3.85
N VAL A 62 -17.21 -6.76 3.98
CA VAL A 62 -17.05 -5.37 3.56
C VAL A 62 -15.98 -4.67 4.40
N VAL A 63 -16.00 -4.88 5.72
CA VAL A 63 -14.98 -4.34 6.63
C VAL A 63 -13.59 -4.86 6.25
N TRP A 64 -13.43 -6.17 6.07
CA TRP A 64 -12.16 -6.75 5.66
C TRP A 64 -11.68 -6.19 4.31
N PHE A 65 -12.56 -6.13 3.31
CA PHE A 65 -12.23 -5.62 1.98
C PHE A 65 -11.77 -4.15 2.03
N PHE A 66 -12.49 -3.31 2.79
CA PHE A 66 -12.11 -1.91 2.98
C PHE A 66 -10.71 -1.76 3.57
N PHE A 67 -10.36 -2.55 4.60
CA PHE A 67 -9.02 -2.53 5.20
C PHE A 67 -7.93 -3.00 4.24
N VAL A 68 -8.19 -4.02 3.42
CA VAL A 68 -7.24 -4.49 2.40
C VAL A 68 -7.00 -3.39 1.35
N CYS A 69 -8.06 -2.75 0.86
CA CYS A 69 -7.94 -1.64 -0.09
C CYS A 69 -7.17 -0.45 0.52
N LEU A 70 -7.49 -0.06 1.75
CA LEU A 70 -6.80 1.04 2.43
C LEU A 70 -5.31 0.76 2.60
N ARG A 71 -4.94 -0.47 3.00
CA ARG A 71 -3.54 -0.89 3.10
C ARG A 71 -2.84 -0.86 1.75
N GLY A 72 -3.48 -1.39 0.71
CA GLY A 72 -2.94 -1.36 -0.66
C GLY A 72 -2.68 0.07 -1.13
N TRP A 73 -3.61 0.98 -0.84
CA TRP A 73 -3.43 2.39 -1.15
C TRP A 73 -2.28 3.04 -0.37
N LEU A 74 -2.17 2.80 0.94
CA LEU A 74 -1.06 3.33 1.76
C LEU A 74 0.30 2.85 1.24
N TYR A 75 0.40 1.55 0.89
CA TYR A 75 1.63 0.99 0.33
C TYR A 75 1.96 1.59 -1.03
N ASN A 76 0.98 1.70 -1.93
CA ASN A 76 1.18 2.30 -3.26
C ASN A 76 1.64 3.75 -3.15
N ASN A 77 1.02 4.53 -2.27
CA ASN A 77 1.39 5.92 -2.06
C ASN A 77 2.81 6.08 -1.49
N ALA A 78 3.23 5.18 -0.59
CA ALA A 78 4.60 5.15 -0.09
C ALA A 78 5.60 4.76 -1.18
N PHE A 79 5.23 3.82 -2.06
CA PHE A 79 6.05 3.38 -3.19
C PHE A 79 6.20 4.48 -4.25
N ASP A 80 5.10 5.12 -4.66
CA ASP A 80 5.11 6.21 -5.65
C ASP A 80 6.02 7.36 -5.21
N ARG A 81 5.98 7.72 -3.92
CA ARG A 81 6.85 8.76 -3.37
C ARG A 81 8.32 8.36 -3.44
N HIS A 82 8.61 7.09 -3.18
CA HIS A 82 9.93 6.53 -3.26
C HIS A 82 10.50 6.52 -4.67
N GLU A 83 9.67 6.14 -5.64
CA GLU A 83 10.01 6.12 -7.05
C GLU A 83 10.23 7.54 -7.58
N PHE A 84 9.41 8.49 -7.15
CA PHE A 84 9.57 9.90 -7.46
C PHE A 84 10.90 10.45 -6.94
N GLU A 85 11.21 10.24 -5.65
CA GLU A 85 12.47 10.70 -5.04
C GLU A 85 13.70 10.07 -5.73
N ALA A 86 13.62 8.80 -6.13
CA ALA A 86 14.69 8.13 -6.86
C ALA A 86 14.89 8.70 -8.28
N ASN A 87 13.79 8.92 -9.01
CA ASN A 87 13.82 9.50 -10.35
C ASN A 87 14.34 10.96 -10.34
N GLU A 88 13.93 11.78 -9.37
CA GLU A 88 14.45 13.14 -9.23
C GLU A 88 15.95 13.15 -8.91
N ALA A 89 16.42 12.23 -8.04
CA ALA A 89 17.83 12.11 -7.72
C ALA A 89 18.67 11.71 -8.95
N GLU A 90 18.17 10.77 -9.76
CA GLU A 90 18.83 10.36 -11.00
C GLU A 90 18.83 11.47 -12.06
N TYR A 91 17.69 12.14 -12.24
CA TYR A 91 17.57 13.27 -13.16
C TYR A 91 18.55 14.39 -12.79
N ALA A 92 18.64 14.75 -11.50
CA ALA A 92 19.60 15.71 -11.02
C ALA A 92 21.04 15.26 -11.30
N GLN A 93 21.38 13.98 -11.14
CA GLN A 93 22.73 13.48 -11.44
C GLN A 93 23.07 13.63 -12.93
N GLN A 94 22.17 13.24 -13.83
CA GLN A 94 22.40 13.35 -15.29
C GLN A 94 22.63 14.79 -15.74
N GLN A 95 21.88 15.74 -15.18
CA GLN A 95 22.02 17.15 -15.52
C GLN A 95 23.36 17.74 -15.03
N TRP A 96 23.82 17.31 -13.86
CA TRP A 96 25.14 17.70 -13.35
C TRP A 96 26.26 17.14 -14.22
N ASP A 97 26.21 15.86 -14.58
CA ASP A 97 27.20 15.26 -15.47
C ASP A 97 27.24 15.99 -16.82
N GLY A 98 26.07 16.29 -17.42
CA GLY A 98 25.98 17.05 -18.66
C GLY A 98 26.62 18.45 -18.58
N VAL A 99 26.40 19.18 -17.48
CA VAL A 99 27.03 20.49 -17.23
C VAL A 99 28.55 20.36 -17.06
N VAL A 100 29.01 19.34 -16.33
CA VAL A 100 30.45 19.08 -16.14
C VAL A 100 31.13 18.74 -17.49
N TRP A 101 30.52 17.89 -18.30
CA TRP A 101 31.03 17.51 -19.62
C TRP A 101 31.09 18.70 -20.59
N THR A 102 30.06 19.55 -20.60
CA THR A 102 30.02 20.74 -21.46
C THR A 102 31.04 21.79 -21.00
N GLN A 103 31.20 21.99 -19.70
CA GLN A 103 32.23 22.88 -19.17
C GLN A 103 33.63 22.37 -19.51
N TYR A 104 33.93 21.08 -19.32
CA TYR A 104 35.24 20.49 -19.67
C TYR A 104 35.61 20.72 -21.15
N ARG A 105 34.64 20.52 -22.08
CA ARG A 105 34.84 20.75 -23.51
C ARG A 105 35.12 22.21 -23.89
N SER A 106 34.69 23.17 -23.08
CA SER A 106 34.90 24.61 -23.37
C SER A 106 36.30 25.13 -22.99
N ILE A 107 37.04 24.37 -22.17
CA ILE A 107 38.36 24.76 -21.62
C ILE A 107 39.54 24.01 -22.27
N THR A 108 39.25 23.05 -23.15
CA THR A 108 40.20 22.33 -24.03
C THR A 108 39.94 22.68 -25.48
#